data_AF-A0A3B9QJW2-F1
#
_entry.id   AF-A0A3B9QJW2-F1
#
_cell.length_a   1.000
_cell.length_b   1.000
_cell.length_c   1.000
_cell.angle_alpha   90.00
_cell.angle_beta   90.00
_cell.angle_gamma   90.00
#
_symmetry.space_group_name_H-M   'P 1'
#
loop_
_entity.id
_entity.type
_entity.pdbx_description
1 polymer ?
#
loop_
_entity_poly.entity_id
_entity_poly.type
_entity_poly.pdbx_seq_one_letter_code
_entity_poly.pdbx_strand_id
1 'polypeptide(L)' 'MVAYDYLPLLDETGYVPTRHYAGGEEIYEYCKMIADRFNLYDLAVFGTTVTSTVWDAESELWNVETDRGDTIKARFV' A
#
# COMPACT_ATOMS: atom_id res chain seq x y z
N MET A 1 -6.13 18.77 9.00
CA MET A 1 -6.10 18.48 7.56
C MET A 1 -7.49 18.09 7.11
N VAL A 2 -7.99 18.72 6.05
CA VAL A 2 -9.34 18.49 5.53
C VAL A 2 -9.39 17.11 4.88
N ALA A 3 -10.51 16.38 4.99
CA ALA A 3 -10.64 15.04 4.42
C ALA A 3 -10.37 15.00 2.90
N TYR A 4 -10.71 16.08 2.19
CA TYR A 4 -10.45 16.26 0.75
C TYR A 4 -8.96 16.31 0.38
N ASP A 5 -8.08 16.75 1.30
CA ASP A 5 -6.64 16.82 1.05
C ASP A 5 -5.92 15.52 1.45
N TYR A 6 -6.53 14.72 2.32
CA TYR A 6 -5.88 13.56 2.95
C TYR A 6 -6.31 12.21 2.34
N LEU A 7 -7.56 12.10 1.90
CA LEU A 7 -8.03 10.88 1.24
C LEU A 7 -7.58 10.90 -0.23
N PRO A 8 -6.77 9.92 -0.67
CA PRO A 8 -6.24 9.91 -2.03
C PRO A 8 -7.32 9.52 -3.05
N LEU A 9 -7.17 9.92 -4.31
CA LEU A 9 -7.99 9.44 -5.42
C LEU A 9 -9.51 9.75 -5.32
N LEU A 10 -9.89 10.85 -4.68
CA LEU A 10 -11.32 11.18 -4.50
C LEU A 10 -12.03 11.43 -5.83
N ASP A 11 -11.37 12.10 -6.78
CA ASP A 11 -11.95 12.39 -8.10
C ASP A 11 -12.17 11.10 -8.91
N GLU A 12 -11.21 10.18 -8.85
CA GLU A 12 -11.29 8.88 -9.53
C GLU A 12 -12.31 7.96 -8.87
N THR A 13 -12.40 8.01 -7.54
CA THR A 13 -13.33 7.16 -6.80
C THR A 13 -14.76 7.69 -6.80
N GLY A 14 -14.94 9.01 -6.95
CA GLY A 14 -16.21 9.70 -6.77
C GLY A 14 -16.68 9.75 -5.32
N TYR A 15 -15.80 9.44 -4.36
CA TYR A 15 -16.15 9.38 -2.95
C TYR A 15 -16.24 10.78 -2.35
N VAL A 16 -17.28 11.00 -1.54
CA VAL A 16 -17.50 12.27 -0.83
C VAL A 16 -17.36 12.02 0.66
N PRO A 17 -16.33 12.58 1.34
CA PRO A 17 -16.14 12.38 2.76
C PRO A 17 -17.33 12.87 3.58
N THR A 18 -17.70 12.12 4.62
CA THR A 18 -18.90 12.40 5.44
C THR A 18 -18.71 13.60 6.37
N ARG A 19 -17.46 13.95 6.68
CA ARG A 19 -17.08 15.04 7.58
C ARG A 19 -15.88 15.79 7.03
N HIS A 20 -15.72 17.03 7.49
CA HIS A 20 -14.54 17.85 7.20
C HIS A 20 -13.22 17.19 7.68
N TYR A 21 -13.30 16.34 8.70
CA TYR A 21 -12.22 15.49 9.19
C TYR A 21 -12.73 14.06 9.25
N ALA A 22 -12.23 13.21 8.34
CA ALA A 22 -12.60 11.80 8.30
C ALA A 22 -12.09 11.08 9.56
N GLY A 23 -12.94 10.24 10.15
CA GLY A 23 -12.55 9.39 11.28
C GLY A 23 -11.68 8.22 10.84
N GLY A 24 -10.95 7.59 11.76
CA GLY A 24 -10.09 6.44 11.44
C GLY A 24 -10.84 5.28 10.78
N GLU A 25 -12.07 5.01 11.20
CA GLU A 25 -12.94 4.00 10.58
C GLU A 25 -13.31 4.35 9.13
N GLU A 26 -13.67 5.60 8.85
CA GLU A 26 -13.97 6.06 7.49
C GLU A 26 -12.74 5.97 6.57
N ILE A 27 -11.57 6.37 7.08
CA ILE A 27 -10.30 6.26 6.34
C ILE A 27 -10.01 4.79 6.03
N TYR A 28 -10.21 3.90 7.01
CA TYR A 28 -9.95 2.48 6.84
C TYR A 28 -10.87 1.84 5.80
N GLU A 29 -12.17 2.11 5.87
CA GLU A 29 -13.14 1.62 4.88
C GLU A 29 -12.87 2.19 3.48
N TYR A 30 -12.47 3.45 3.38
CA TYR A 30 -12.08 4.06 2.11
C TYR A 30 -10.84 3.38 1.50
N CYS A 31 -9.81 3.09 2.30
CA CYS A 31 -8.64 2.34 1.85
C CYS A 31 -8.99 0.94 1.35
N LYS A 32 -9.90 0.22 2.04
CA LYS A 32 -10.40 -1.09 1.56
C LYS A 32 -11.11 -0.96 0.22
N MET A 33 -11.99 0.04 0.08
CA MET A 33 -12.70 0.28 -1.17
C MET A 33 -11.72 0.52 -2.34
N ILE A 34 -10.64 1.27 -2.12
CA ILE A 34 -9.57 1.43 -3.11
C ILE A 34 -8.91 0.08 -3.43
N ALA A 35 -8.53 -0.69 -2.40
CA ALA A 35 -7.88 -1.97 -2.58
C ALA A 35 -8.74 -2.97 -3.37
N ASP A 36 -10.06 -3.01 -3.11
CA ASP A 36 -11.03 -3.82 -3.85
C ASP A 36 -11.17 -3.32 -5.30
N ARG A 37 -11.35 -2.01 -5.50
CA ARG A 37 -11.58 -1.43 -6.83
C ARG A 37 -10.43 -1.69 -7.80
N PHE A 38 -9.19 -1.68 -7.30
CA PHE A 38 -7.99 -1.90 -8.11
C PHE A 38 -7.40 -3.30 -7.98
N ASN A 39 -8.09 -4.24 -7.32
CA ASN A 39 -7.64 -5.63 -7.09
C ASN A 39 -6.23 -5.72 -6.45
N LEU A 40 -5.94 -4.84 -5.49
CA LEU A 40 -4.61 -4.74 -4.87
C LEU A 40 -4.33 -5.87 -3.88
N TYR A 41 -5.36 -6.53 -3.35
CA TYR A 41 -5.20 -7.62 -2.39
C TYR A 41 -4.39 -8.79 -2.96
N ASP A 42 -4.56 -9.11 -4.24
CA ASP A 42 -3.83 -10.19 -4.92
C ASP A 42 -2.34 -9.85 -5.13
N LEU A 43 -1.99 -8.57 -5.04
CA LEU A 43 -0.62 -8.07 -5.21
C LEU A 43 0.10 -7.81 -3.87
N ALA A 44 -0.61 -7.97 -2.75
CA ALA A 44 -0.11 -7.63 -1.42
C ALA A 44 0.16 -8.87 -0.57
N VAL A 45 1.28 -8.86 0.17
CA VAL A 45 1.63 -9.91 1.13
C VAL A 45 1.54 -9.37 2.55
N PHE A 46 0.38 -9.56 3.19
CA PHE A 46 0.13 -9.04 4.54
C PHE A 46 0.82 -9.84 5.64
N GLY A 47 1.01 -9.18 6.79
CA GLY A 47 1.64 -9.77 7.97
C GLY A 47 3.10 -10.16 7.73
N THR A 48 3.77 -9.41 6.85
CA THR A 48 5.15 -9.64 6.44
C THR A 48 5.91 -8.36 6.69
N THR A 49 7.03 -8.46 7.41
CA THR A 49 7.91 -7.33 7.71
C THR A 49 9.18 -7.49 6.89
N VAL A 50 9.57 -6.46 6.14
CA VAL A 50 10.87 -6.42 5.47
C VAL A 50 11.97 -6.29 6.52
N THR A 51 12.95 -7.19 6.51
CA THR A 51 14.07 -7.22 7.46
C THR A 51 15.38 -6.75 6.83
N SER A 52 15.53 -6.88 5.51
CA SER A 52 16.72 -6.46 4.77
C SER A 52 16.38 -6.15 3.31
N THR A 53 17.10 -5.20 2.72
CA THR A 53 17.01 -4.83 1.30
C THR A 53 18.44 -4.61 0.79
N VAL A 54 18.92 -5.48 -0.10
CA VAL A 54 20.31 -5.47 -0.59
C VAL A 54 20.34 -5.46 -2.11
N TRP A 55 21.10 -4.54 -2.70
CA TRP A 55 21.32 -4.49 -4.15
C TRP A 55 22.30 -5.58 -4.58
N ASP A 56 21.90 -6.38 -5.56
CA ASP A 56 22.76 -7.34 -6.24
C ASP A 56 23.21 -6.77 -7.58
N ALA A 57 24.50 -6.46 -7.66
CA ALA A 57 25.11 -5.87 -8.85
C ALA A 57 25.23 -6.87 -10.02
N GLU A 58 25.22 -8.19 -9.77
CA GLU A 58 25.30 -9.19 -10.84
C GLU A 58 23.96 -9.34 -11.54
N SER A 59 22.87 -9.40 -10.78
CA SER A 59 21.52 -9.53 -11.35
C SER A 59 20.84 -8.19 -11.64
N GLU A 60 21.42 -7.07 -11.19
CA GLU A 60 20.83 -5.72 -11.26
C GLU A 60 19.42 -5.67 -10.62
N LEU A 61 19.26 -6.40 -9.52
CA LEU A 61 18.01 -6.50 -8.76
C LEU A 61 18.25 -6.26 -7.27
N TRP A 62 17.21 -5.79 -6.59
CA TRP A 62 17.13 -5.78 -5.14
C TRP A 62 16.68 -7.15 -4.64
N ASN A 63 17.41 -7.70 -3.68
CA ASN A 63 16.99 -8.84 -2.86
C ASN A 63 16.40 -8.30 -1.56
N VAL A 64 15.11 -8.58 -1.34
CA VAL A 64 14.35 -8.17 -0.17
C VAL A 64 14.10 -9.40 0.71
N GLU A 65 14.60 -9.38 1.94
CA GLU A 65 14.36 -10.42 2.93
C GLU A 65 13.23 -10.04 3.87
N THR A 66 12.51 -11.04 4.36
CA THR A 66 11.36 -10.84 5.22
C THR A 66 11.44 -11.66 6.51
N ASP A 67 10.65 -11.28 7.51
CA ASP A 67 10.50 -11.99 8.78
C ASP A 67 9.89 -13.40 8.66
N ARG A 68 9.39 -13.76 7.46
CA ARG A 68 8.90 -15.09 7.13
C ARG A 68 9.95 -16.02 6.52
N GLY A 69 11.16 -15.51 6.28
CA GLY A 69 12.26 -16.25 5.66
C GLY A 69 12.21 -16.25 4.13
N ASP A 70 11.31 -15.48 3.52
CA ASP A 70 11.24 -15.32 2.07
C ASP A 70 12.30 -14.34 1.57
N THR A 71 12.84 -14.60 0.38
CA THR A 71 13.64 -13.64 -0.39
C THR A 71 12.90 -13.28 -1.67
N ILE A 72 12.47 -12.03 -1.79
CA ILE A 72 11.75 -11.48 -2.94
C ILE A 72 12.72 -10.66 -3.78
N LYS A 73 12.69 -10.83 -5.10
CA LYS A 73 13.51 -10.03 -6.04
C LYS A 73 12.69 -8.92 -6.67
N ALA A 74 13.22 -7.70 -6.69
CA ALA A 74 12.54 -6.54 -7.26
C ALA A 74 13.51 -5.66 -8.05
N ARG A 75 13.04 -5.06 -9.14
CA ARG A 75 13.81 -4.06 -9.90
C ARG A 75 13.84 -2.70 -9.21
N PHE A 76 12.78 -2.39 -8.47
CA PHE A 76 12.58 -1.12 -7.77
C PHE A 76 12.05 -1.43 -6.37
N VAL A 77 12.57 -0.72 -5.37
CA VAL A 77 12.16 -0.76 -3.96
C VAL A 77 12.10 0.67 -3.44
#